data_AF-A0A3C1BXW8-F1
#
_entry.id   AF-A0A3C1BXW8-F1
#
_cell.length_a   1.000
_cell.length_b   1.000
_cell.length_c   1.000
_cell.angle_alpha   90.00
_cell.angle_beta   90.00
_cell.angle_gamma   90.00
#
_symmetry.space_group_name_H-M   'P 1'
#
loop_
_entity.id
_entity.type
_entity.pdbx_description
1 polymer ?
#
loop_
_entity_poly.entity_id
_entity_poly.type
_entity_poly.pdbx_seq_one_letter_code
_entity_poly.pdbx_strand_id
1 'polypeptide(L)'
;QCLLTYLGYDPGGIDGLDGQKTRQAIRDFQTAENLGVDGVAGEQTAIRLKDAVWQDRFAKDNIVPSSGQPPDLPDWWSKYKWFAPSEFRCPCGKCGGGIEKMHEGIVAEANALREYLGVPIVIVPPDGHSGGSGYRCQSYNDSLAGSVKNSRHVQGKAVDIITRGVPDEKVEARLAQRKAAGKIRYWYRISPGAHHMDIE
;
A
#
# COMPACT_ATOMS: atom_id res chain seq x y z
N GLN A 1 7.42 -10.36 -11.50
CA GLN A 1 7.40 -8.88 -11.45
C GLN A 1 6.30 -8.40 -10.51
N CYS A 2 5.00 -8.55 -10.81
CA CYS A 2 3.91 -8.03 -9.96
C CYS A 2 4.01 -8.36 -8.46
N LEU A 3 4.33 -9.61 -8.09
CA LEU A 3 4.48 -10.01 -6.68
C LEU A 3 5.73 -9.40 -6.02
N LEU A 4 6.85 -9.33 -6.75
CA LEU A 4 8.09 -8.70 -6.27
C LEU A 4 7.88 -7.20 -6.05
N THR A 5 7.30 -6.56 -7.06
CA THR A 5 6.80 -5.19 -7.00
C THR A 5 5.95 -5.10 -5.73
N TYR A 6 4.85 -5.83 -5.59
CA TYR A 6 3.93 -5.79 -4.43
C TYR A 6 4.68 -5.84 -3.10
N LEU A 7 5.60 -6.79 -2.96
CA LEU A 7 6.41 -6.98 -1.76
C LEU A 7 7.49 -5.90 -1.55
N GLY A 8 7.66 -4.95 -2.47
CA GLY A 8 8.55 -3.80 -2.31
C GLY A 8 9.96 -3.99 -2.88
N TYR A 9 10.17 -5.01 -3.71
CA TYR A 9 11.38 -5.17 -4.52
C TYR A 9 11.22 -4.43 -5.86
N ASP A 10 12.34 -4.04 -6.51
CA ASP A 10 12.33 -3.35 -7.81
C ASP A 10 12.71 -4.31 -8.95
N PRO A 11 11.75 -5.04 -9.55
CA PRO A 11 12.03 -5.86 -10.72
C PRO A 11 12.10 -5.03 -12.03
N GLY A 12 12.01 -3.71 -11.97
CA GLY A 12 11.81 -2.85 -13.14
C GLY A 12 10.33 -2.80 -13.58
N GLY A 13 10.11 -2.49 -14.86
CA GLY A 13 8.76 -2.44 -15.43
C GLY A 13 8.08 -3.81 -15.41
N ILE A 14 6.75 -3.83 -15.30
CA ILE A 14 5.96 -5.06 -15.45
C ILE A 14 5.76 -5.29 -16.95
N ASP A 15 6.81 -5.81 -17.58
CA ASP A 15 6.91 -6.00 -19.04
C ASP A 15 6.89 -7.48 -19.44
N GLY A 16 6.85 -8.40 -18.47
CA GLY A 16 6.91 -9.85 -18.71
C GLY A 16 8.31 -10.36 -19.06
N LEU A 17 9.33 -9.49 -19.09
CA LEU A 17 10.70 -9.85 -19.42
C LEU A 17 11.49 -10.23 -18.17
N ASP A 18 12.20 -11.36 -18.24
CA ASP A 18 13.22 -11.68 -17.24
C ASP A 18 14.50 -10.88 -17.51
N GLY A 19 14.44 -9.58 -17.24
CA GLY A 19 15.57 -8.66 -17.36
C GLY A 19 16.51 -8.70 -16.16
N GLN A 20 17.62 -7.93 -16.25
CA GLN A 20 18.59 -7.82 -15.16
C GLN A 20 17.93 -7.35 -13.85
N LYS A 21 17.01 -6.39 -13.91
CA LYS A 21 16.27 -5.90 -12.75
C LYS A 21 15.36 -6.97 -12.15
N THR A 22 14.61 -7.71 -12.98
CA THR A 22 13.77 -8.82 -12.53
C THR A 22 14.59 -9.85 -11.76
N ARG A 23 15.74 -10.28 -12.32
CA ARG A 23 16.64 -11.23 -11.65
C ARG A 23 17.22 -10.68 -10.36
N GLN A 24 17.59 -9.39 -10.33
CA GLN A 24 18.10 -8.77 -9.10
C GLN A 24 17.02 -8.76 -8.01
N ALA A 25 15.80 -8.34 -8.32
CA ALA A 25 14.68 -8.37 -7.37
C ALA A 25 14.37 -9.79 -6.86
N ILE A 26 14.51 -10.82 -7.71
CA ILE A 26 14.38 -12.21 -7.28
C ILE A 26 15.49 -12.58 -6.28
N ARG A 27 16.76 -12.21 -6.55
CA ARG A 27 17.87 -12.48 -5.62
C ARG A 27 17.66 -11.78 -4.27
N ASP A 28 17.22 -10.53 -4.31
CA ASP A 28 16.95 -9.75 -3.11
C ASP A 28 15.83 -10.42 -2.28
N PHE A 29 14.77 -10.88 -2.94
CA PHE A 29 13.69 -11.62 -2.31
C PHE A 29 14.15 -12.97 -1.73
N GLN A 30 14.92 -13.75 -2.50
CA GLN A 30 15.47 -15.02 -2.04
C GLN A 30 16.37 -14.83 -0.82
N THR A 31 17.18 -13.78 -0.81
CA THR A 31 18.02 -13.41 0.32
C THR A 31 17.17 -13.10 1.55
N ALA A 32 16.13 -12.28 1.40
CA ALA A 32 15.25 -11.88 2.49
C ALA A 32 14.44 -13.05 3.06
N GLU A 33 14.08 -14.03 2.24
CA GLU A 33 13.28 -15.20 2.62
C GLU A 33 14.11 -16.44 2.99
N ASN A 34 15.43 -16.29 3.08
CA ASN A 34 16.40 -17.38 3.36
C ASN A 34 16.27 -18.56 2.39
N LEU A 35 16.16 -18.28 1.09
CA LEU A 35 16.15 -19.27 0.01
C LEU A 35 17.52 -19.38 -0.67
N GLY A 36 17.69 -20.38 -1.53
CA GLY A 36 18.83 -20.42 -2.46
C GLY A 36 18.80 -19.20 -3.39
N VAL A 37 19.87 -18.41 -3.39
CA VAL A 37 19.95 -17.14 -4.13
C VAL A 37 20.54 -17.38 -5.54
N ASP A 38 19.70 -17.83 -6.46
CA ASP A 38 20.07 -18.07 -7.86
C ASP A 38 19.51 -17.01 -8.83
N GLY A 39 18.60 -16.14 -8.35
CA GLY A 39 17.91 -15.14 -9.15
C GLY A 39 16.86 -15.71 -10.09
N VAL A 40 16.44 -16.96 -9.87
CA VAL A 40 15.46 -17.69 -10.66
C VAL A 40 14.19 -17.91 -9.84
N ALA A 41 13.03 -17.57 -10.42
CA ALA A 41 11.75 -17.80 -9.80
C ALA A 41 11.27 -19.27 -9.94
N GLY A 42 12.09 -20.21 -9.48
CA GLY A 42 11.75 -21.64 -9.43
C GLY A 42 10.61 -21.94 -8.45
N GLU A 43 10.22 -23.21 -8.33
CA GLU A 43 9.04 -23.64 -7.56
C GLU A 43 9.05 -23.11 -6.12
N GLN A 44 10.18 -23.23 -5.41
CA GLN A 44 10.32 -22.74 -4.04
C GLN A 44 10.18 -21.21 -3.94
N THR A 45 10.83 -20.46 -4.83
CA THR A 45 10.69 -18.99 -4.90
C THR A 45 9.25 -18.60 -5.20
N ALA A 46 8.57 -19.31 -6.11
CA ALA A 46 7.19 -19.03 -6.49
C ALA A 46 6.19 -19.31 -5.35
N ILE A 47 6.36 -20.42 -4.63
CA ILE A 47 5.56 -20.72 -3.43
C ILE A 47 5.78 -19.62 -2.39
N ARG A 48 7.04 -19.25 -2.14
CA ARG A 48 7.34 -18.26 -1.12
C ARG A 48 6.87 -16.86 -1.49
N LEU A 49 6.94 -16.46 -2.76
CA LEU A 49 6.39 -15.19 -3.22
C LEU A 49 4.89 -15.10 -2.93
N LYS A 50 4.14 -16.17 -3.22
CA LYS A 50 2.70 -16.22 -2.95
C LYS A 50 2.41 -16.18 -1.45
N ASP A 51 3.17 -16.94 -0.65
CA ASP A 51 3.06 -16.93 0.81
C ASP A 51 3.38 -15.55 1.41
N ALA A 52 4.47 -14.91 0.97
CA ALA A 52 4.84 -13.57 1.40
C ALA A 52 3.76 -12.54 1.01
N VAL A 53 3.14 -12.67 -0.16
CA VAL A 53 1.99 -11.83 -0.56
C VAL A 53 0.76 -12.12 0.30
N TRP A 54 0.48 -13.38 0.64
CA TRP A 54 -0.65 -13.74 1.51
C TRP A 54 -0.48 -13.29 2.95
N GLN A 55 0.76 -13.18 3.41
CA GLN A 55 1.12 -12.79 4.77
C GLN A 55 1.59 -11.32 4.84
N ASP A 56 1.49 -10.57 3.74
CA ASP A 56 1.93 -9.17 3.61
C ASP A 56 3.37 -8.92 4.13
N ARG A 57 4.30 -9.85 3.89
CA ARG A 57 5.71 -9.75 4.31
C ARG A 57 6.53 -8.95 3.31
N PHE A 58 6.47 -7.62 3.39
CA PHE A 58 7.20 -6.75 2.49
C PHE A 58 8.73 -6.88 2.71
N ALA A 59 9.53 -6.58 1.68
CA ALA A 59 11.00 -6.56 1.70
C ALA A 59 11.59 -5.74 2.87
N LYS A 60 10.80 -4.81 3.40
CA LYS A 60 11.15 -3.93 4.52
C LYS A 60 10.95 -4.60 5.89
N ASP A 61 10.12 -5.64 5.95
CA ASP A 61 9.76 -6.37 7.17
C ASP A 61 10.77 -7.49 7.48
N ASN A 62 11.58 -7.88 6.49
CA ASN A 62 12.69 -8.83 6.67
C ASN A 62 14.00 -8.16 7.15
N ILE A 63 13.97 -6.87 7.53
CA ILE A 63 15.09 -6.19 8.20
C ILE A 63 14.85 -6.02 9.70
N VAL A 64 13.60 -6.00 10.20
CA VAL A 64 13.28 -5.91 11.65
C VAL A 64 11.83 -6.41 11.84
N PRO A 65 11.49 -7.20 12.89
CA PRO A 65 10.12 -7.63 13.16
C PRO A 65 9.17 -6.43 13.22
N SER A 66 7.96 -6.57 12.64
CA SER A 66 6.61 -5.98 12.91
C SER A 66 6.41 -4.76 13.86
N SER A 67 7.43 -3.98 14.19
CA SER A 67 7.40 -2.87 15.15
C SER A 67 8.32 -1.71 14.74
N GLY A 68 8.68 -1.63 13.46
CA GLY A 68 9.53 -0.56 12.93
C GLY A 68 8.74 0.70 12.59
N GLN A 69 8.17 1.39 13.58
CA GLN A 69 7.96 2.83 13.40
C GLN A 69 9.34 3.46 13.15
N PRO A 70 9.54 4.27 12.10
CA PRO A 70 10.65 5.22 12.08
C PRO A 70 10.66 6.00 13.40
N PRO A 71 11.85 6.24 14.00
CA PRO A 71 11.98 6.74 15.38
C PRO A 71 11.34 8.11 15.65
N ASP A 72 10.90 8.81 14.60
CA ASP A 72 10.34 10.18 14.69
C ASP A 72 8.86 10.26 14.26
N LEU A 73 8.14 9.13 14.16
CA LEU A 73 6.70 9.17 13.86
C LEU A 73 5.86 9.45 15.12
N PRO A 74 4.74 10.17 14.99
CA PRO A 74 3.84 10.38 16.12
C PRO A 74 3.36 9.05 16.73
N ASP A 75 3.24 9.01 18.07
CA ASP A 75 2.87 7.81 18.83
C ASP A 75 1.52 7.18 18.44
N TRP A 76 0.66 7.94 17.75
CA TRP A 76 -0.67 7.47 17.39
C TRP A 76 -0.68 6.29 16.41
N TRP A 77 0.40 6.05 15.65
CA TRP A 77 0.47 4.89 14.75
C TRP A 77 0.33 3.57 15.51
N SER A 78 0.87 3.49 16.73
CA SER A 78 0.78 2.31 17.59
C SER A 78 -0.66 1.93 18.01
N LYS A 79 -1.62 2.84 17.86
CA LYS A 79 -3.05 2.59 18.17
C LYS A 79 -3.70 1.67 17.13
N TYR A 80 -3.20 1.65 15.91
CA TYR A 80 -3.86 0.98 14.79
C TYR A 80 -3.18 -0.36 14.50
N LYS A 81 -3.92 -1.44 14.78
CA LYS A 81 -3.41 -2.80 14.71
C LYS A 81 -3.11 -3.25 13.28
N TRP A 82 -3.91 -2.80 12.33
CA TRP A 82 -4.02 -3.48 11.04
C TRP A 82 -3.12 -2.94 9.95
N PHE A 83 -2.49 -1.79 10.17
CA PHE A 83 -1.68 -1.16 9.15
C PHE A 83 -0.36 -0.64 9.72
N ALA A 84 0.72 -0.93 9.02
CA ALA A 84 2.01 -0.30 9.27
C ALA A 84 2.06 1.09 8.61
N PRO A 85 2.82 2.06 9.17
CA PRO A 85 3.00 3.35 8.53
C PRO A 85 3.53 3.24 7.10
N SER A 86 4.40 2.26 6.86
CA SER A 86 5.02 2.03 5.55
C SER A 86 4.00 1.75 4.45
N GLU A 87 2.80 1.26 4.77
CA GLU A 87 1.72 0.98 3.80
C GLU A 87 1.09 2.25 3.24
N PHE A 88 1.25 3.40 3.90
CA PHE A 88 0.69 4.67 3.43
C PHE A 88 1.69 5.54 2.66
N ARG A 89 2.92 5.03 2.45
CA ARG A 89 4.03 5.82 1.88
C ARG A 89 3.78 6.17 0.43
N CYS A 90 4.29 7.33 0.00
CA CYS A 90 4.36 7.66 -1.41
C CYS A 90 5.19 6.61 -2.17
N PRO A 91 4.68 6.08 -3.29
CA PRO A 91 5.30 4.99 -4.01
C PRO A 91 6.44 5.45 -4.93
N CYS A 92 6.71 6.76 -5.04
CA CYS A 92 7.63 7.32 -6.03
C CYS A 92 9.10 6.92 -5.85
N GLY A 93 9.46 6.32 -4.71
CA GLY A 93 10.83 5.87 -4.40
C GLY A 93 11.85 6.98 -4.18
N LYS A 94 11.48 8.27 -4.36
CA LYS A 94 12.42 9.40 -4.36
C LYS A 94 12.23 10.39 -3.20
N CYS A 95 11.03 10.44 -2.61
CA CYS A 95 10.68 11.49 -1.64
C CYS A 95 10.80 11.09 -0.16
N GLY A 96 11.35 9.92 0.14
CA GLY A 96 11.38 9.39 1.51
C GLY A 96 10.03 8.85 2.02
N GLY A 97 8.98 8.86 1.19
CA GLY A 97 7.69 8.24 1.51
C GLY A 97 6.67 9.17 2.18
N GLY A 98 7.11 10.23 2.88
CA GLY A 98 6.26 11.30 3.41
C GLY A 98 5.25 10.87 4.47
N ILE A 99 5.57 9.84 5.26
CA ILE A 99 4.68 9.29 6.29
C ILE A 99 4.41 10.29 7.40
N GLU A 100 5.37 11.17 7.70
CA GLU A 100 5.23 12.25 8.68
C GLU A 100 4.08 13.22 8.35
N LYS A 101 3.61 13.22 7.10
CA LYS A 101 2.49 14.07 6.64
C LYS A 101 1.14 13.38 6.68
N MET A 102 1.10 12.08 6.96
CA MET A 102 -0.16 11.35 7.08
C MET A 102 -0.95 11.82 8.29
N HIS A 103 -2.25 12.02 8.09
CA HIS A 103 -3.15 12.37 9.18
C HIS A 103 -3.69 11.12 9.88
N GLU A 104 -3.72 11.15 11.21
CA GLU A 104 -4.28 10.06 12.02
C GLU A 104 -5.71 9.69 11.59
N GLY A 105 -6.54 10.70 11.31
CA GLY A 105 -7.94 10.50 10.97
C GLY A 105 -8.15 9.55 9.78
N ILE A 106 -7.38 9.70 8.69
CA ILE A 106 -7.56 8.83 7.52
C ILE A 106 -7.09 7.40 7.79
N VAL A 107 -6.06 7.22 8.62
CA VAL A 107 -5.58 5.91 9.07
C VAL A 107 -6.61 5.25 9.98
N ALA A 108 -7.23 6.02 10.88
CA ALA A 108 -8.31 5.56 11.75
C ALA A 108 -9.51 5.05 10.95
N GLU A 109 -9.89 5.77 9.88
CA GLU A 109 -10.99 5.36 9.00
C GLU A 109 -10.66 4.08 8.21
N ALA A 110 -9.42 3.93 7.73
CA ALA A 110 -8.96 2.70 7.10
C ALA A 110 -9.01 1.52 8.09
N ASN A 111 -8.55 1.71 9.32
CA ASN A 111 -8.59 0.71 10.39
C ASN A 111 -10.05 0.31 10.71
N ALA A 112 -10.94 1.28 10.91
CA ALA A 112 -12.35 1.04 11.20
C ALA A 112 -13.08 0.33 10.04
N LEU A 113 -12.70 0.62 8.79
CA LEU A 113 -13.24 -0.10 7.63
C LEU A 113 -12.75 -1.55 7.61
N ARG A 114 -11.47 -1.81 7.87
CA ARG A 114 -10.92 -3.17 7.95
C ARG A 114 -11.59 -3.99 9.04
N GLU A 115 -11.79 -3.41 10.22
CA GLU A 115 -12.52 -4.05 11.33
C GLU A 115 -13.97 -4.37 10.95
N TYR A 116 -14.66 -3.44 10.28
CA TYR A 116 -16.04 -3.65 9.84
C TYR A 116 -16.16 -4.74 8.76
N LEU A 117 -15.23 -4.77 7.80
CA LEU A 117 -15.28 -5.73 6.70
C LEU A 117 -14.80 -7.12 7.11
N GLY A 118 -13.90 -7.20 8.11
CA GLY A 118 -13.33 -8.45 8.59
C GLY A 118 -12.37 -9.12 7.60
N VAL A 119 -11.89 -8.37 6.60
CA VAL A 119 -10.94 -8.85 5.58
C VAL A 119 -9.73 -7.92 5.47
N PRO A 120 -8.59 -8.39 4.96
CA PRO A 120 -7.47 -7.53 4.63
C PRO A 120 -7.87 -6.42 3.65
N ILE A 121 -7.33 -5.22 3.88
CA ILE A 121 -7.44 -4.08 2.96
C ILE A 121 -6.04 -3.74 2.51
N VAL A 122 -5.85 -3.58 1.20
CA VAL A 122 -4.55 -3.20 0.62
C VAL A 122 -4.58 -1.72 0.25
N ILE A 123 -3.55 -0.97 0.62
CA ILE A 123 -3.38 0.43 0.24
C ILE A 123 -2.64 0.48 -1.11
N VAL A 124 -3.31 0.88 -2.20
CA VAL A 124 -2.77 0.75 -3.57
C VAL A 124 -2.67 2.07 -4.32
N PRO A 125 -1.61 2.30 -5.10
CA PRO A 125 -1.52 3.48 -5.91
C PRO A 125 -2.44 3.36 -7.13
N PRO A 126 -2.91 4.50 -7.67
CA PRO A 126 -3.92 4.52 -8.71
C PRO A 126 -3.39 4.03 -10.06
N ASP A 127 -2.06 3.99 -10.23
CA ASP A 127 -1.36 3.44 -11.39
C ASP A 127 -1.09 1.92 -11.25
N GLY A 128 -1.61 1.27 -10.21
CA GLY A 128 -1.48 -0.17 -10.00
C GLY A 128 -0.05 -0.66 -9.73
N HIS A 129 0.90 0.25 -9.48
CA HIS A 129 2.24 -0.12 -9.05
C HIS A 129 2.21 -0.60 -7.61
N SER A 130 3.32 -1.14 -7.12
CA SER A 130 3.43 -1.48 -5.71
C SER A 130 3.95 -0.32 -4.87
N GLY A 131 3.43 -0.22 -3.66
CA GLY A 131 3.72 0.88 -2.76
C GLY A 131 2.42 1.44 -2.21
N GLY A 132 2.51 2.23 -1.15
CA GLY A 132 1.32 2.80 -0.53
C GLY A 132 0.62 3.82 -1.42
N SER A 133 -0.62 4.15 -1.05
CA SER A 133 -1.40 5.25 -1.63
C SER A 133 -2.14 6.04 -0.55
N GLY A 134 -1.45 6.26 0.56
CA GLY A 134 -1.83 7.32 1.50
C GLY A 134 -1.31 8.66 0.99
N TYR A 135 -0.07 8.98 1.35
CA TYR A 135 0.58 10.22 0.95
C TYR A 135 1.14 10.15 -0.48
N ARG A 136 1.07 11.26 -1.22
CA ARG A 136 1.78 11.46 -2.49
C ARG A 136 2.60 12.74 -2.44
N CYS A 137 3.88 12.68 -2.76
CA CYS A 137 4.61 13.94 -2.99
C CYS A 137 4.05 14.64 -4.23
N GLN A 138 4.18 15.97 -4.29
CA GLN A 138 3.66 16.77 -5.39
C GLN A 138 4.16 16.28 -6.75
N SER A 139 5.47 15.98 -6.86
CA SER A 139 6.06 15.49 -8.12
C SER A 139 5.46 14.17 -8.59
N TYR A 140 5.15 13.23 -7.68
CA TYR A 140 4.50 11.98 -8.06
C TYR A 140 3.03 12.21 -8.40
N ASN A 141 2.32 13.01 -7.60
CA ASN A 141 0.95 13.39 -7.89
C ASN A 141 0.84 14.01 -9.29
N ASP A 142 1.68 14.98 -9.64
CA ASP A 142 1.69 15.67 -10.93
C ASP A 142 2.01 14.75 -12.12
N SER A 143 2.63 13.59 -11.87
CA SER A 143 2.87 12.58 -12.92
C SER A 143 1.64 11.72 -13.25
N LEU A 144 0.62 11.72 -12.38
CA LEU A 144 -0.58 10.92 -12.54
C LEU A 144 -1.63 11.67 -13.38
N ALA A 145 -2.17 11.01 -14.39
CA ALA A 145 -3.24 11.54 -15.22
C ALA A 145 -4.49 11.87 -14.37
N GLY A 146 -5.04 13.08 -14.56
CA GLY A 146 -6.26 13.52 -13.86
C GLY A 146 -6.05 13.96 -12.41
N SER A 147 -4.80 13.95 -11.90
CA SER A 147 -4.53 14.47 -10.57
C SER A 147 -4.59 16.00 -10.55
N VAL A 148 -4.87 16.56 -9.37
CA VAL A 148 -4.87 18.01 -9.13
C VAL A 148 -3.81 18.36 -8.10
N LYS A 149 -3.23 19.57 -8.20
CA LYS A 149 -2.10 19.97 -7.33
C LYS A 149 -2.44 19.90 -5.84
N ASN A 150 -3.62 20.37 -5.45
CA ASN A 150 -4.08 20.38 -4.07
C ASN A 150 -4.82 19.09 -3.66
N SER A 151 -4.43 17.95 -4.23
CA SER A 151 -5.02 16.65 -3.92
C SER A 151 -4.91 16.33 -2.43
N ARG A 152 -5.92 15.64 -1.89
CA ARG A 152 -5.92 15.18 -0.49
C ARG A 152 -4.83 14.15 -0.21
N HIS A 153 -4.34 13.43 -1.22
CA HIS A 153 -3.14 12.59 -1.08
C HIS A 153 -1.88 13.41 -0.81
N VAL A 154 -1.74 14.59 -1.43
CA VAL A 154 -0.60 15.50 -1.18
C VAL A 154 -0.66 16.09 0.23
N GLN A 155 -1.87 16.18 0.80
CA GLN A 155 -2.09 16.63 2.16
C GLN A 155 -2.00 15.49 3.20
N GLY A 156 -1.77 14.23 2.78
CA GLY A 156 -1.79 13.07 3.68
C GLY A 156 -3.16 12.77 4.30
N LYS A 157 -4.23 13.20 3.62
CA LYS A 157 -5.64 13.14 4.07
C LYS A 157 -6.50 12.19 3.25
N ALA A 158 -5.91 11.42 2.35
CA ALA A 158 -6.63 10.48 1.51
C ALA A 158 -5.95 9.13 1.49
N VAL A 159 -6.72 8.12 1.11
CA VAL A 159 -6.20 6.78 0.84
C VAL A 159 -7.00 6.11 -0.27
N ASP A 160 -6.28 5.39 -1.13
CA ASP A 160 -6.87 4.45 -2.09
C ASP A 160 -6.71 3.03 -1.57
N ILE A 161 -7.81 2.27 -1.59
CA ILE A 161 -7.92 0.96 -0.95
C ILE A 161 -8.44 -0.10 -1.91
N ILE A 162 -7.98 -1.34 -1.74
CA ILE A 162 -8.58 -2.54 -2.32
C ILE A 162 -9.16 -3.41 -1.21
N THR A 163 -10.40 -3.86 -1.44
CA THR A 163 -11.17 -4.73 -0.53
C THR A 163 -11.50 -6.05 -1.24
N ARG A 164 -10.50 -6.91 -1.43
CA ARG A 164 -10.67 -8.17 -2.21
C ARG A 164 -11.69 -9.10 -1.55
N GLY A 165 -12.56 -9.70 -2.36
CA GLY A 165 -13.57 -10.65 -1.88
C GLY A 165 -14.75 -9.99 -1.15
N VAL A 166 -14.84 -8.66 -1.16
CA VAL A 166 -15.98 -7.91 -0.61
C VAL A 166 -16.78 -7.32 -1.77
N PRO A 167 -18.11 -7.50 -1.83
CA PRO A 167 -18.95 -6.79 -2.79
C PRO A 167 -18.81 -5.27 -2.61
N ASP A 168 -18.66 -4.54 -3.71
CA ASP A 168 -18.49 -3.08 -3.67
C ASP A 168 -19.63 -2.41 -2.92
N GLU A 169 -20.87 -2.88 -3.07
CA GLU A 169 -22.05 -2.33 -2.42
C GLU A 169 -21.93 -2.32 -0.88
N LYS A 170 -21.28 -3.33 -0.30
CA LYS A 170 -21.05 -3.40 1.15
C LYS A 170 -20.02 -2.35 1.61
N VAL A 171 -19.00 -2.12 0.80
CA VAL A 171 -17.94 -1.12 1.07
C VAL A 171 -18.53 0.28 0.94
N GLU A 172 -19.23 0.53 -0.16
CA GLU A 172 -19.86 1.81 -0.47
C GLU A 172 -20.94 2.18 0.55
N ALA A 173 -21.77 1.23 0.99
CA ALA A 173 -22.73 1.46 2.06
C ALA A 173 -22.05 1.93 3.36
N ARG A 174 -20.90 1.33 3.69
CA ARG A 174 -20.12 1.74 4.87
C ARG A 174 -19.50 3.11 4.66
N LEU A 175 -18.89 3.38 3.51
CA LEU A 175 -18.30 4.69 3.20
C LEU A 175 -19.37 5.79 3.21
N ALA A 176 -20.55 5.54 2.64
CA ALA A 176 -21.70 6.44 2.71
C ALA A 176 -22.12 6.73 4.16
N GLN A 177 -22.17 5.71 5.02
CA GLN A 177 -22.46 5.89 6.44
C GLN A 177 -21.39 6.75 7.15
N ARG A 178 -20.09 6.51 6.88
CA ARG A 178 -19.00 7.31 7.46
C ARG A 178 -19.06 8.76 6.99
N LYS A 179 -19.41 8.99 5.72
CA LYS A 179 -19.61 10.34 5.16
C LYS A 179 -20.78 11.06 5.83
N ALA A 180 -21.92 10.39 5.97
CA ALA A 180 -23.10 10.94 6.64
C ALA A 180 -22.83 11.28 8.12
N ALA A 181 -21.95 10.52 8.77
CA ALA A 181 -21.49 10.79 10.13
C ALA A 181 -20.39 11.87 10.24
N GLY A 182 -19.99 12.50 9.13
CA GLY A 182 -18.92 13.50 9.08
C GLY A 182 -17.53 12.96 9.41
N LYS A 183 -17.33 11.63 9.32
CA LYS A 183 -16.04 10.97 9.61
C LYS A 183 -15.10 10.97 8.41
N ILE A 184 -15.66 10.89 7.21
CA ILE A 184 -14.95 11.15 5.96
C ILE A 184 -15.66 12.27 5.21
N ARG A 185 -14.90 13.00 4.41
CA ARG A 185 -15.38 14.11 3.57
C ARG A 185 -16.02 13.58 2.29
N TYR A 186 -15.29 12.73 1.59
CA TYR A 186 -15.67 12.25 0.28
C TYR A 186 -15.11 10.85 0.02
N TRP A 187 -15.73 10.17 -0.93
CA TRP A 187 -15.32 8.86 -1.42
C TRP A 187 -15.86 8.65 -2.83
N TYR A 188 -15.19 7.80 -3.61
CA TYR A 188 -15.68 7.33 -4.91
C TYR A 188 -15.06 5.98 -5.25
N ARG A 189 -15.70 5.22 -6.14
CA ARG A 189 -15.16 3.98 -6.69
C ARG A 189 -14.13 4.31 -7.78
N ILE A 190 -12.92 3.78 -7.64
CA ILE A 190 -11.84 3.92 -8.64
C ILE A 190 -12.07 2.90 -9.76
N SER A 191 -12.30 1.65 -9.36
CA SER A 191 -12.59 0.51 -10.22
C SER A 191 -13.29 -0.58 -9.37
N PRO A 192 -13.81 -1.66 -9.96
CA PRO A 192 -14.40 -2.74 -9.17
C PRO A 192 -13.41 -3.29 -8.13
N GLY A 193 -13.83 -3.32 -6.86
CA GLY A 193 -13.00 -3.73 -5.72
C GLY A 193 -12.01 -2.68 -5.21
N ALA A 194 -12.00 -1.46 -5.77
CA ALA A 194 -11.09 -0.38 -5.39
C ALA A 194 -11.80 0.96 -5.17
N HIS A 195 -11.51 1.61 -4.05
CA HIS A 195 -12.18 2.84 -3.63
C HIS A 195 -11.18 3.89 -3.14
N HIS A 196 -11.54 5.14 -3.36
CA HIS A 196 -10.90 6.30 -2.75
C HIS A 196 -11.72 6.76 -1.56
N MET A 197 -11.05 7.23 -0.50
CA MET A 197 -11.67 8.03 0.55
C MET A 197 -10.74 9.12 1.08
N ASP A 198 -11.31 10.25 1.50
CA ASP A 198 -10.58 11.37 2.07
C ASP A 198 -11.29 12.05 3.25
N ILE A 199 -10.53 12.76 4.07
CA ILE A 199 -10.99 13.58 5.20
C ILE A 199 -10.77 15.09 4.92
N GLU A 200 -11.37 15.94 5.76
CA GLU A 200 -11.20 17.41 5.71
C GLU A 200 -9.80 17.90 6.07
#